data_AF-A0A8J8MJ86-F1
#
_entry.id   AF-A0A8J8MJ86-F1
#
_cell.length_a   1.000
_cell.length_b   1.000
_cell.length_c   1.000
_cell.angle_alpha   90.00
_cell.angle_beta   90.00
_cell.angle_gamma   90.00
#
_symmetry.space_group_name_H-M   'P 1'
#
loop_
_entity.id
_entity.type
_entity.pdbx_description
1 polymer ?
#
loop_
_entity_poly.entity_id
_entity_poly.type
_entity_poly.pdbx_seq_one_letter_code
_entity_poly.pdbx_strand_id
1 'polypeptide(L)'
;MTKQRDFRMKQSFWKTALILSLSVIGTMLIMYFVTDILIRGILVVVLLGAALFILKLMSKGNGTYVTEDTEVLTEVTETDDLQERLKQIAVSAEGIIKDGYTKQLPVIANDDIGKIAEAFNYLLDHIKGFVKELDDLSEESSDTSRNLADITERTSCVMEEVTATLEELTSNTVQLNGSIEGIADGAKEVENLTSLGIASLQELDHKMTHIVQEADQATLSIQELNKASEKMKGIIDVISGIAKQTNLLALNAAIEAARAGEMGKGFAVVADEVRILAGNTQESLENISDLISSFSYETSKTVQLIDSNNKDIVEGGAILKETSNTFNVIAENISHMVEGINKSVSASSQIASGSQEIASATGVQTNAMSEIADMSQKLSNMSTQLKSTLADTQIGGADIQFDLAGYDQNLSLISPSQKTDLKQSIGVDQKFVIGMIARLEPIKGYEFFIRGMKALLNQYSNAICIIVGDGSLEQSLKEQVRRENLGDSIKFLGYRKDIQKLLSIMDVVVLTSQKEGMPPQILVEAMASSKPVVATNVKGNKILVKHNKTGLLVDYNDTMSLSKSIEMFIQDPNKGVDYGQAGRKRLEDLMG
;
A
#
# COMPACT_ATOMS: atom_id res chain seq x y z
N MET A 1 21.90 20.81 11.44
CA MET A 1 21.48 19.44 11.04
C MET A 1 22.42 18.33 11.51
N THR A 2 23.70 18.60 11.83
CA THR A 2 24.69 17.59 12.24
C THR A 2 24.45 16.96 13.62
N LYS A 3 23.99 17.71 14.64
CA LYS A 3 23.73 17.15 15.99
C LYS A 3 22.54 16.18 16.07
N GLN A 4 21.52 16.36 15.23
CA GLN A 4 20.31 15.52 15.25
C GLN A 4 20.53 14.17 14.54
N ARG A 5 21.40 14.17 13.51
CA ARG A 5 21.82 12.97 12.79
C ARG A 5 22.74 12.09 13.64
N ASP A 6 23.62 12.71 14.44
CA ASP A 6 24.53 12.01 15.35
C ASP A 6 23.80 11.37 16.55
N PHE A 7 22.73 12.01 17.04
CA PHE A 7 21.84 11.45 18.06
C PHE A 7 21.05 10.24 17.54
N ARG A 8 20.51 10.30 16.32
CA ARG A 8 19.80 9.17 15.68
C ARG A 8 20.73 7.99 15.38
N MET A 9 21.98 8.23 14.95
CA MET A 9 22.97 7.17 14.77
C MET A 9 23.32 6.47 16.09
N LYS A 10 23.56 7.23 17.16
CA LYS A 10 23.81 6.63 18.49
C LYS A 10 22.61 5.81 18.97
N GLN A 11 21.38 6.29 18.77
CA GLN A 11 20.19 5.57 19.18
C GLN A 11 19.97 4.27 18.37
N SER A 12 20.28 4.28 17.07
CA SER A 12 20.25 3.08 16.22
C SER A 12 21.32 2.06 16.66
N PHE A 13 22.55 2.52 16.90
CA PHE A 13 23.67 1.68 17.35
C PHE A 13 23.38 1.01 18.70
N TRP A 14 22.80 1.74 19.66
CA TRP A 14 22.41 1.14 20.94
C TRP A 14 21.26 0.14 20.81
N LYS A 15 20.32 0.34 19.88
CA LYS A 15 19.24 -0.63 19.61
C LYS A 15 19.76 -1.91 18.96
N THR A 16 20.64 -1.80 17.96
CA THR A 16 21.23 -2.99 17.31
C THR A 16 22.16 -3.75 18.26
N ALA A 17 22.95 -3.04 19.07
CA ALA A 17 23.78 -3.65 20.10
C ALA A 17 22.95 -4.38 21.19
N LEU A 18 21.79 -3.83 21.57
CA LEU A 18 20.87 -4.47 22.52
C LEU A 18 20.21 -5.73 21.94
N ILE A 19 19.84 -5.72 20.65
CA ILE A 19 19.25 -6.88 19.97
C ILE A 19 20.27 -7.99 19.81
N LEU A 20 21.51 -7.65 19.42
CA LEU A 20 22.62 -8.61 19.31
C LEU A 20 22.95 -9.22 20.68
N SER A 21 22.99 -8.43 21.75
CA SER A 21 23.26 -8.96 23.09
C SER A 21 22.13 -9.85 23.60
N LEU A 22 20.86 -9.49 23.39
CA LEU A 22 19.72 -10.35 23.73
C LEU A 22 19.74 -11.67 22.94
N SER A 23 20.09 -11.63 21.65
CA SER A 23 20.20 -12.84 20.81
C SER A 23 21.31 -13.78 21.29
N VAL A 24 22.48 -13.23 21.66
CA VAL A 24 23.59 -14.02 22.22
C VAL A 24 23.23 -14.62 23.58
N ILE A 25 22.52 -13.87 24.44
CA ILE A 25 22.03 -14.38 25.72
C ILE A 25 20.98 -15.49 25.51
N GLY A 26 20.07 -15.31 24.55
CA GLY A 26 19.05 -16.30 24.21
C GLY A 26 19.66 -17.61 23.70
N THR A 27 20.64 -17.52 22.79
CA THR A 27 21.37 -18.70 22.28
C THR A 27 22.18 -19.40 23.37
N MET A 28 22.82 -18.68 24.28
CA MET A 28 23.49 -19.28 25.45
C MET A 28 22.52 -19.97 26.41
N LEU A 29 21.35 -19.38 26.66
CA LEU A 29 20.31 -20.00 27.50
C LEU A 29 19.78 -21.30 26.90
N ILE A 30 19.49 -21.32 25.60
CA ILE A 30 19.05 -22.52 24.90
C ILE A 30 20.13 -23.61 24.97
N MET A 31 21.38 -23.24 24.72
CA MET A 31 22.51 -24.17 24.77
C MET A 31 22.72 -24.74 26.19
N TYR A 32 22.52 -23.92 27.23
CA TYR A 32 22.55 -24.37 28.63
C TYR A 32 21.42 -25.37 28.95
N PHE A 33 20.19 -25.08 28.52
CA PHE A 33 19.05 -26.00 28.71
C PHE A 33 19.25 -27.33 27.98
N VAL A 34 19.73 -27.30 26.73
CA VAL A 34 19.99 -28.51 25.94
C VAL A 34 21.10 -29.34 26.57
N THR A 35 22.17 -28.70 27.06
CA THR A 35 23.27 -29.41 27.74
C THR A 35 22.84 -30.00 29.08
N ASP A 36 22.02 -29.30 29.88
CA ASP A 36 21.48 -29.83 31.14
C ASP A 36 20.57 -31.06 30.89
N ILE A 37 19.70 -30.99 29.87
CA ILE A 37 18.84 -32.12 29.46
C ILE A 37 19.67 -33.32 29.00
N LEU A 38 20.71 -33.11 28.18
CA LEU A 38 21.59 -34.18 27.72
C LEU A 38 22.38 -34.82 28.86
N ILE A 39 22.91 -34.02 29.79
CA ILE A 39 23.65 -34.52 30.96
C ILE A 39 22.72 -35.35 31.85
N ARG A 40 21.50 -34.86 32.15
CA ARG A 40 20.52 -35.62 32.93
C ARG A 40 20.09 -36.91 32.23
N GLY A 41 19.89 -36.87 30.91
CA GLY A 41 19.58 -38.06 30.11
C GLY A 41 20.68 -39.11 30.16
N ILE A 42 21.95 -38.72 29.98
CA ILE A 42 23.11 -39.62 30.10
C ILE A 42 23.20 -40.20 31.52
N LEU A 43 22.96 -39.39 32.55
CA LEU A 43 23.04 -39.82 33.95
C LEU A 43 21.96 -40.87 34.27
N VAL A 44 20.75 -40.72 33.72
CA VAL A 44 19.67 -41.72 33.84
C VAL A 44 20.04 -43.03 33.13
N VAL A 45 20.60 -42.96 31.92
CA VAL A 45 21.05 -44.16 31.18
C VAL A 45 22.19 -44.88 31.90
N VAL A 46 23.15 -44.14 32.48
CA VAL A 46 24.25 -44.71 33.28
C VAL A 46 23.72 -45.36 34.56
N LEU A 47 22.75 -44.73 35.25
CA LEU A 47 22.13 -45.31 36.44
C LEU A 47 21.33 -46.59 36.12
N LEU A 48 20.58 -46.60 35.02
CA LEU A 48 19.88 -47.79 34.52
C LEU A 48 20.88 -48.91 34.14
N GLY A 49 21.98 -48.57 33.48
CA GLY A 49 23.06 -49.50 33.15
C GLY A 49 23.75 -50.09 34.39
N ALA A 50 23.99 -49.26 35.41
CA ALA A 50 24.56 -49.71 36.69
C ALA A 50 23.60 -50.62 37.47
N ALA A 51 22.29 -50.29 37.48
CA ALA A 51 21.27 -51.13 38.10
C ALA A 51 21.18 -52.51 37.42
N LEU A 52 21.19 -52.55 36.08
CA LEU A 52 21.22 -53.80 35.30
C LEU A 52 22.51 -54.60 35.54
N PHE A 53 23.66 -53.93 35.72
CA PHE A 53 24.93 -54.58 36.02
C PHE A 53 24.96 -55.19 37.43
N ILE A 54 24.39 -54.50 38.42
CA ILE A 54 24.24 -55.01 39.80
C ILE A 54 23.30 -56.23 39.82
N LEU A 55 22.18 -56.18 39.10
CA LEU A 55 21.27 -57.33 38.90
C LEU A 55 22.00 -58.53 38.28
N LYS A 56 22.89 -58.29 37.30
CA LYS A 56 23.71 -59.34 36.66
C LYS A 56 24.79 -59.91 37.59
N LEU A 57 25.31 -59.11 38.53
CA LEU A 57 26.26 -59.56 39.56
C LEU A 57 25.57 -60.41 40.64
N MET A 58 24.37 -59.99 41.08
CA MET A 58 23.57 -60.78 42.02
C MET A 58 23.07 -62.09 41.41
N SER A 59 22.78 -62.12 40.11
CA SER A 59 22.45 -63.35 39.37
C SER A 59 23.60 -64.38 39.29
N LYS A 60 24.85 -63.98 39.57
CA LYS A 60 26.03 -64.86 39.42
C LYS A 60 26.68 -65.30 40.74
N GLY A 61 26.16 -64.88 41.89
CA GLY A 61 26.76 -65.20 43.18
C GLY A 61 25.74 -65.77 44.17
N ASN A 62 25.56 -67.09 44.16
CA ASN A 62 25.30 -67.83 45.40
C ASN A 62 25.60 -69.31 45.21
N GLY A 63 26.72 -69.74 45.79
CA GLY A 63 27.13 -71.12 45.84
C GLY A 63 28.11 -71.31 46.98
N THR A 64 27.61 -71.47 48.21
CA THR A 64 28.13 -72.37 49.26
C THR A 64 27.27 -72.30 50.54
N TYR A 65 26.88 -73.48 51.03
CA TYR A 65 26.08 -73.83 52.24
C TYR A 65 26.75 -73.33 53.56
N VAL A 66 26.13 -73.25 54.76
CA VAL A 66 25.42 -74.25 55.62
C VAL A 66 24.72 -73.45 56.77
N THR A 67 23.50 -73.71 57.24
CA THR A 67 23.18 -74.59 58.41
C THR A 67 21.68 -74.62 58.74
N GLU A 68 21.26 -75.83 59.12
CA GLU A 68 20.14 -76.24 59.99
C GLU A 68 18.68 -75.99 59.58
N ASP A 69 18.07 -77.11 59.17
CA ASP A 69 16.73 -77.63 59.45
C ASP A 69 15.50 -76.70 59.46
N THR A 70 14.45 -77.25 58.84
CA THR A 70 13.05 -76.81 58.69
C THR A 70 12.71 -75.85 57.55
N GLU A 71 11.72 -76.28 56.75
CA GLU A 71 10.99 -75.53 55.70
C GLU A 71 11.66 -75.29 54.33
N VAL A 72 12.20 -76.35 53.70
CA VAL A 72 12.47 -76.33 52.25
C VAL A 72 11.23 -76.79 51.47
N LEU A 73 10.25 -75.89 51.30
CA LEU A 73 9.24 -76.02 50.23
C LEU A 73 8.65 -74.69 49.74
N THR A 74 9.12 -73.54 50.23
CA THR A 74 8.62 -72.20 49.85
C THR A 74 9.66 -71.27 49.20
N GLU A 75 10.97 -71.53 49.34
CA GLU A 75 12.02 -70.62 48.85
C GLU A 75 12.39 -70.81 47.36
N VAL A 76 12.15 -72.02 46.81
CA VAL A 76 12.40 -72.32 45.38
C VAL A 76 11.38 -71.61 44.48
N THR A 77 10.16 -71.35 44.98
CA THR A 77 9.09 -70.71 44.21
C THR A 77 9.23 -69.20 44.06
N GLU A 78 9.79 -68.48 45.04
CA GLU A 78 9.98 -67.02 44.94
C GLU A 78 11.10 -66.63 43.98
N THR A 79 12.19 -67.41 43.94
CA THR A 79 13.33 -67.13 43.06
C THR A 79 13.00 -67.38 41.59
N ASP A 80 12.22 -68.43 41.32
CA ASP A 80 11.72 -68.75 39.97
C ASP A 80 10.64 -67.74 39.52
N ASP A 81 9.77 -67.26 40.42
CA ASP A 81 8.79 -66.19 40.14
C ASP A 81 9.47 -64.86 39.79
N LEU A 82 10.49 -64.47 40.55
CA LEU A 82 11.27 -63.26 40.30
C LEU A 82 11.97 -63.31 38.93
N GLN A 83 12.58 -64.45 38.59
CA GLN A 83 13.22 -64.65 37.29
C GLN A 83 12.23 -64.59 36.14
N GLU A 84 11.05 -65.19 36.29
CA GLU A 84 10.01 -65.18 35.25
C GLU A 84 9.40 -63.79 35.06
N ARG A 85 9.17 -63.04 36.14
CA ARG A 85 8.68 -61.65 36.09
C ARG A 85 9.70 -60.68 35.49
N LEU A 86 10.98 -60.84 35.80
CA LEU A 86 12.06 -60.07 35.16
C LEU A 86 12.18 -60.41 33.67
N LYS A 87 12.02 -61.67 33.30
CA LYS A 87 12.04 -62.12 31.90
C LYS A 87 10.84 -61.56 31.13
N GLN A 88 9.65 -61.53 31.73
CA GLN A 88 8.46 -60.89 31.13
C GLN A 88 8.68 -59.40 30.91
N ILE A 89 9.19 -58.66 31.89
CA ILE A 89 9.53 -57.24 31.72
C ILE A 89 10.59 -57.04 30.64
N ALA A 90 11.63 -57.89 30.59
CA ALA A 90 12.66 -57.80 29.56
C ALA A 90 12.12 -58.05 28.15
N VAL A 91 11.25 -59.05 27.99
CA VAL A 91 10.57 -59.34 26.71
C VAL A 91 9.62 -58.22 26.32
N SER A 92 8.83 -57.68 27.27
CA SER A 92 7.95 -56.53 27.02
C SER A 92 8.74 -55.27 26.69
N ALA A 93 9.87 -55.01 27.36
CA ALA A 93 10.76 -53.89 27.06
C ALA A 93 11.42 -54.02 25.68
N GLU A 94 11.87 -55.22 25.30
CA GLU A 94 12.39 -55.48 23.95
C GLU A 94 11.30 -55.32 22.88
N GLY A 95 10.07 -55.74 23.19
CA GLY A 95 8.89 -55.50 22.37
C GLY A 95 8.54 -54.02 22.21
N ILE A 96 8.67 -53.21 23.26
CA ILE A 96 8.47 -51.75 23.22
C ILE A 96 9.52 -51.08 22.30
N ILE A 97 10.75 -51.59 22.27
CA ILE A 97 11.82 -51.06 21.41
C ILE A 97 11.65 -51.50 19.95
N LYS A 98 11.14 -52.71 19.68
CA LYS A 98 10.95 -53.26 18.32
C LYS A 98 9.61 -52.90 17.67
N ASP A 99 8.54 -52.88 18.45
CA ASP A 99 7.16 -52.73 18.00
C ASP A 99 6.59 -51.33 18.27
N GLY A 100 7.39 -50.43 18.88
CA GLY A 100 7.04 -49.04 19.17
C GLY A 100 6.65 -48.77 20.63
N TYR A 101 6.76 -47.49 21.02
CA TYR A 101 6.57 -47.03 22.42
C TYR A 101 5.11 -46.94 22.86
N THR A 102 4.17 -47.52 22.10
CA THR A 102 2.74 -47.49 22.43
C THR A 102 2.40 -48.41 23.61
N LYS A 103 3.11 -49.53 23.74
CA LYS A 103 2.90 -50.53 24.80
C LYS A 103 3.50 -50.11 26.14
N GLN A 104 2.86 -50.51 27.23
CA GLN A 104 3.35 -50.33 28.60
C GLN A 104 3.90 -51.65 29.16
N LEU A 105 4.83 -51.56 30.12
CA LEU A 105 5.27 -52.71 30.89
C LEU A 105 4.14 -53.17 31.84
N PRO A 106 3.89 -54.49 31.95
CA PRO A 106 2.88 -55.01 32.86
C PRO A 106 3.29 -54.79 34.32
N VAL A 107 2.39 -54.20 35.12
CA VAL A 107 2.57 -54.03 36.57
C VAL A 107 1.91 -55.22 37.27
N ILE A 108 2.70 -56.25 37.58
CA ILE A 108 2.22 -57.56 38.06
C ILE A 108 1.96 -57.57 39.58
N ALA A 109 2.78 -56.87 40.36
CA ALA A 109 2.67 -56.78 41.82
C ALA A 109 3.21 -55.43 42.33
N ASN A 110 2.81 -55.01 43.54
CA ASN A 110 3.27 -53.76 44.15
C ASN A 110 4.59 -53.93 44.94
N ASP A 111 5.59 -54.49 44.29
CA ASP A 111 6.95 -54.66 44.79
C ASP A 111 7.94 -53.79 43.99
N ASP A 112 9.24 -53.93 44.26
CA ASP A 112 10.26 -53.11 43.61
C ASP A 112 10.31 -53.32 42.08
N ILE A 113 9.94 -54.51 41.60
CA ILE A 113 9.81 -54.80 40.16
C ILE A 113 8.60 -54.06 39.57
N GLY A 114 7.45 -54.07 40.26
CA GLY A 114 6.28 -53.29 39.86
C GLY A 114 6.53 -51.79 39.83
N LYS A 115 7.23 -51.24 40.81
CA LYS A 115 7.60 -49.81 40.85
C LYS A 115 8.53 -49.41 39.70
N ILE A 116 9.43 -50.29 39.26
CA ILE A 116 10.26 -50.05 38.06
C ILE A 116 9.41 -50.05 36.80
N ALA A 117 8.45 -50.97 36.68
CA ALA A 117 7.50 -50.97 35.56
C ALA A 117 6.65 -49.69 35.53
N GLU A 118 6.16 -49.22 36.69
CA GLU A 118 5.44 -47.93 36.80
C GLU A 118 6.31 -46.73 36.41
N ALA A 119 7.54 -46.65 36.93
CA ALA A 119 8.47 -45.55 36.61
C ALA A 119 8.84 -45.53 35.11
N PHE A 120 9.00 -46.70 34.50
CA PHE A 120 9.23 -46.83 33.06
C PHE A 120 8.00 -46.41 32.24
N ASN A 121 6.80 -46.81 32.65
CA ASN A 121 5.56 -46.37 32.00
C ASN A 121 5.38 -44.85 32.09
N TYR A 122 5.69 -44.24 33.25
CA TYR A 122 5.69 -42.79 33.41
C TYR A 122 6.67 -42.08 32.46
N LEU A 123 7.87 -42.64 32.28
CA LEU A 123 8.85 -42.15 31.31
C LEU A 123 8.32 -42.29 29.87
N LEU A 124 7.72 -43.43 29.52
CA LEU A 124 7.12 -43.64 28.20
C LEU A 124 6.04 -42.61 27.89
N ASP A 125 5.17 -42.29 28.85
CA ASP A 125 4.13 -41.27 28.67
C ASP A 125 4.73 -39.88 28.45
N HIS A 126 5.83 -39.54 29.13
CA HIS A 126 6.56 -38.28 28.88
C HIS A 126 7.21 -38.25 27.49
N ILE A 127 7.78 -39.37 27.03
CA ILE A 127 8.35 -39.47 25.68
C ILE A 127 7.24 -39.33 24.62
N LYS A 128 6.07 -39.95 24.83
CA LYS A 128 4.89 -39.77 23.97
C LYS A 128 4.46 -38.31 23.88
N GLY A 129 4.34 -37.64 25.03
CA GLY A 129 4.02 -36.20 25.09
C GLY A 129 5.03 -35.35 24.33
N PHE A 130 6.32 -35.59 24.56
CA PHE A 130 7.40 -34.87 23.89
C PHE A 130 7.41 -35.09 22.37
N VAL A 131 7.20 -36.32 21.89
CA VAL A 131 7.11 -36.61 20.45
C VAL A 131 5.90 -35.94 19.81
N LYS A 132 4.76 -35.87 20.51
CA LYS A 132 3.58 -35.13 20.04
C LYS A 132 3.87 -33.63 19.93
N GLU A 133 4.47 -33.03 20.95
CA GLU A 133 4.88 -31.62 20.91
C GLU A 133 5.85 -31.32 19.75
N LEU A 134 6.77 -32.25 19.44
CA LEU A 134 7.67 -32.12 18.30
C LEU A 134 6.95 -32.24 16.93
N ASP A 135 5.92 -33.08 16.82
CA ASP A 135 5.13 -33.20 15.58
C ASP A 135 4.28 -31.94 15.35
N ASP A 136 3.64 -31.43 16.41
CA ASP A 136 2.88 -30.17 16.39
C ASP A 136 3.79 -28.99 16.01
N LEU A 137 4.97 -28.88 16.63
CA LEU A 137 5.96 -27.85 16.31
C LEU A 137 6.50 -27.99 14.88
N SER A 138 6.67 -29.22 14.40
CA SER A 138 7.07 -29.45 13.01
C SER A 138 5.99 -28.97 12.05
N GLU A 139 4.71 -29.24 12.33
CA GLU A 139 3.61 -28.78 11.48
C GLU A 139 3.54 -27.25 11.43
N GLU A 140 3.62 -26.60 12.59
CA GLU A 140 3.65 -25.14 12.70
C GLU A 140 4.84 -24.52 11.95
N SER A 141 6.02 -25.14 12.03
CA SER A 141 7.22 -24.71 11.31
C SER A 141 7.07 -24.84 9.79
N SER A 142 6.45 -25.92 9.31
CA SER A 142 6.15 -26.11 7.89
C SER A 142 5.17 -25.04 7.38
N ASP A 143 4.14 -24.72 8.15
CA ASP A 143 3.16 -23.70 7.80
C ASP A 143 3.78 -22.29 7.79
N THR A 144 4.62 -21.99 8.79
CA THR A 144 5.34 -20.72 8.87
C THR A 144 6.28 -20.54 7.67
N SER A 145 6.99 -21.59 7.26
CA SER A 145 7.83 -21.57 6.06
C SER A 145 7.01 -21.28 4.80
N ARG A 146 5.87 -21.93 4.59
CA ARG A 146 5.02 -21.68 3.42
C ARG A 146 4.52 -20.23 3.38
N ASN A 147 4.09 -19.69 4.52
CA ASN A 147 3.68 -18.29 4.63
C ASN A 147 4.85 -17.34 4.33
N LEU A 148 6.06 -17.66 4.81
CA LEU A 148 7.25 -16.85 4.56
C LEU A 148 7.64 -16.86 3.07
N ALA A 149 7.49 -17.99 2.39
CA ALA A 149 7.72 -18.08 0.94
C ALA A 149 6.74 -17.19 0.16
N ASP A 150 5.43 -17.24 0.46
CA ASP A 150 4.42 -16.37 -0.18
C ASP A 150 4.70 -14.88 0.05
N ILE A 151 5.01 -14.50 1.29
CA ILE A 151 5.36 -13.11 1.63
C ILE A 151 6.59 -12.65 0.85
N THR A 152 7.59 -13.53 0.70
CA THR A 152 8.85 -13.21 0.01
C THR A 152 8.63 -13.02 -1.48
N GLU A 153 7.83 -13.89 -2.11
CA GLU A 153 7.46 -13.77 -3.52
C GLU A 153 6.70 -12.47 -3.78
N ARG A 154 5.66 -12.19 -2.99
CA ARG A 154 4.88 -10.95 -3.10
C ARG A 154 5.72 -9.71 -2.87
N THR A 155 6.63 -9.74 -1.90
CA THR A 155 7.53 -8.61 -1.64
C THR A 155 8.48 -8.41 -2.81
N SER A 156 8.99 -9.48 -3.42
CA SER A 156 9.86 -9.40 -4.60
C SER A 156 9.17 -8.72 -5.78
N CYS A 157 7.91 -9.06 -6.06
CA CYS A 157 7.11 -8.35 -7.07
C CYS A 157 6.95 -6.85 -6.76
N VAL A 158 6.73 -6.49 -5.49
CA VAL A 158 6.67 -5.08 -5.08
C VAL A 158 8.02 -4.38 -5.31
N MET A 159 9.15 -5.05 -5.12
CA MET A 159 10.46 -4.46 -5.39
C MET A 159 10.71 -4.19 -6.88
N GLU A 160 10.20 -5.06 -7.76
CA GLU A 160 10.23 -4.85 -9.21
C GLU A 160 9.41 -3.61 -9.60
N GLU A 161 8.21 -3.47 -9.04
CA GLU A 161 7.37 -2.29 -9.25
C GLU A 161 8.04 -1.01 -8.74
N VAL A 162 8.60 -1.03 -7.54
CA VAL A 162 9.38 0.10 -6.99
C VAL A 162 10.54 0.46 -7.92
N THR A 163 11.25 -0.53 -8.48
CA THR A 163 12.35 -0.29 -9.42
C THR A 163 11.85 0.40 -10.70
N ALA A 164 10.75 -0.06 -11.27
CA ALA A 164 10.14 0.59 -12.44
C ALA A 164 9.74 2.04 -12.14
N THR A 165 9.13 2.30 -10.97
CA THR A 165 8.78 3.67 -10.58
C THR A 165 10.00 4.56 -10.34
N LEU A 166 11.14 4.00 -9.90
CA LEU A 166 12.39 4.75 -9.76
C LEU A 166 13.00 5.14 -11.11
N GLU A 167 12.92 4.26 -12.11
CA GLU A 167 13.35 4.57 -13.48
C GLU A 167 12.52 5.72 -14.05
N GLU A 168 11.20 5.65 -13.89
CA GLU A 168 10.28 6.72 -14.30
C GLU A 168 10.57 8.03 -13.54
N LEU A 169 10.75 7.98 -12.22
CA LEU A 169 11.10 9.13 -11.39
C LEU A 169 12.41 9.78 -11.86
N THR A 170 13.41 8.96 -12.21
CA THR A 170 14.71 9.45 -12.69
C THR A 170 14.56 10.15 -14.05
N SER A 171 13.79 9.56 -14.97
CA SER A 171 13.49 10.17 -16.27
C SER A 171 12.73 11.49 -16.11
N ASN A 172 11.69 11.51 -15.26
CA ASN A 172 10.92 12.71 -14.93
C ASN A 172 11.80 13.80 -14.29
N THR A 173 12.78 13.42 -13.46
CA THR A 173 13.73 14.37 -12.86
C THR A 173 14.64 15.00 -13.91
N VAL A 174 15.11 14.23 -14.90
CA VAL A 174 15.90 14.75 -16.02
C VAL A 174 15.07 15.73 -16.86
N GLN A 175 13.82 15.36 -17.18
CA GLN A 175 12.92 16.22 -17.93
C GLN A 175 12.57 17.52 -17.16
N LEU A 176 12.38 17.40 -15.85
CA LEU A 176 12.15 18.54 -14.96
C LEU A 176 13.34 19.51 -15.00
N ASN A 177 14.58 18.99 -14.94
CA ASN A 177 15.77 19.83 -15.05
C ASN A 177 15.85 20.57 -16.39
N GLY A 178 15.57 19.89 -17.51
CA GLY A 178 15.52 20.57 -18.82
C GLY A 178 14.42 21.63 -18.89
N SER A 179 13.27 21.39 -18.25
CA SER A 179 12.19 22.37 -18.17
C SER A 179 12.58 23.59 -17.32
N ILE A 180 13.28 23.37 -16.20
CA ILE A 180 13.81 24.45 -15.35
C ILE A 180 14.83 25.30 -16.12
N GLU A 181 15.71 24.67 -16.89
CA GLU A 181 16.68 25.37 -17.75
C GLU A 181 15.98 26.23 -18.80
N GLY A 182 14.97 25.68 -19.50
CA GLY A 182 14.17 26.45 -20.46
C GLY A 182 13.42 27.63 -19.83
N ILE A 183 12.90 27.47 -18.60
CA ILE A 183 12.27 28.57 -17.86
C ILE A 183 13.31 29.63 -17.47
N ALA A 184 14.53 29.24 -17.10
CA ALA A 184 15.62 30.17 -16.77
C ALA A 184 16.06 31.00 -17.98
N ASP A 185 16.21 30.37 -19.13
CA ASP A 185 16.52 31.07 -20.39
C ASP A 185 15.39 32.04 -20.77
N GLY A 186 14.13 31.60 -20.66
CA GLY A 186 12.96 32.45 -20.90
C GLY A 186 12.89 33.64 -19.93
N ALA A 187 13.18 33.42 -18.65
CA ALA A 187 13.22 34.49 -17.64
C ALA A 187 14.25 35.56 -17.99
N LYS A 188 15.44 35.12 -18.41
CA LYS A 188 16.55 36.01 -18.79
C LYS A 188 16.24 36.83 -20.04
N GLU A 189 15.56 36.23 -21.02
CA GLU A 189 15.13 36.96 -22.22
C GLU A 189 14.09 38.03 -21.88
N VAL A 190 13.10 37.70 -21.04
CA VAL A 190 12.10 38.68 -20.61
C VAL A 190 12.74 39.79 -19.75
N GLU A 191 13.72 39.46 -18.90
CA GLU A 191 14.49 40.46 -18.14
C GLU A 191 15.18 41.46 -19.08
N ASN A 192 15.85 40.95 -20.12
CA ASN A 192 16.55 41.78 -21.10
C ASN A 192 15.59 42.67 -21.88
N LEU A 193 14.48 42.11 -22.39
CA LEU A 193 13.44 42.88 -23.09
C LEU A 193 12.79 43.94 -22.20
N THR A 194 12.57 43.63 -20.93
CA THR A 194 12.03 44.56 -19.93
C THR A 194 13.01 45.72 -19.68
N SER A 195 14.30 45.42 -19.53
CA SER A 195 15.36 46.43 -19.37
C SER A 195 15.46 47.37 -20.58
N LEU A 196 15.43 46.81 -21.79
CA LEU A 196 15.40 47.58 -23.04
C LEU A 196 14.12 48.44 -23.16
N GLY A 197 12.97 47.91 -22.73
CA GLY A 197 11.71 48.65 -22.69
C GLY A 197 11.76 49.85 -21.73
N ILE A 198 12.30 49.66 -20.53
CA ILE A 198 12.50 50.75 -19.55
C ILE A 198 13.43 51.83 -20.12
N ALA A 199 14.55 51.45 -20.71
CA ALA A 199 15.49 52.41 -21.32
C ALA A 199 14.84 53.20 -22.46
N SER A 200 14.04 52.54 -23.30
CA SER A 200 13.31 53.20 -24.40
C SER A 200 12.27 54.20 -23.88
N LEU A 201 11.55 53.86 -22.81
CA LEU A 201 10.58 54.77 -22.17
C LEU A 201 11.26 56.00 -21.55
N GLN A 202 12.45 55.83 -20.95
CA GLN A 202 13.24 56.94 -20.43
C GLN A 202 13.72 57.89 -21.54
N GLU A 203 14.15 57.35 -22.68
CA GLU A 203 14.49 58.17 -23.84
C GLU A 203 13.26 58.95 -24.35
N LEU A 204 12.10 58.30 -24.38
CA LEU A 204 10.86 58.89 -24.85
C LEU A 204 10.37 60.02 -23.92
N ASP A 205 10.49 59.84 -22.61
CA ASP A 205 10.23 60.88 -21.59
C ASP A 205 11.12 62.13 -21.80
N HIS A 206 12.41 61.92 -22.07
CA HIS A 206 13.34 63.01 -22.37
C HIS A 206 12.98 63.73 -23.69
N LYS A 207 12.57 63.00 -24.72
CA LYS A 207 12.11 63.60 -25.99
C LYS A 207 10.83 64.41 -25.81
N MET A 208 9.86 63.93 -25.03
CA MET A 208 8.63 64.69 -24.74
C MET A 208 8.93 65.99 -24.01
N THR A 209 9.84 65.94 -23.02
CA THR A 209 10.29 67.15 -22.32
C THR A 209 10.95 68.16 -23.28
N HIS A 210 11.76 67.68 -24.21
CA HIS A 210 12.40 68.53 -25.22
C HIS A 210 11.38 69.17 -26.18
N ILE A 211 10.36 68.42 -26.61
CA ILE A 211 9.31 68.95 -27.51
C ILE A 211 8.55 70.09 -26.82
N VAL A 212 8.21 69.95 -25.53
CA VAL A 212 7.56 71.03 -24.77
C VAL A 212 8.45 72.28 -24.72
N GLN A 213 9.76 72.11 -24.49
CA GLN A 213 10.72 73.23 -24.49
C GLN A 213 10.80 73.94 -25.86
N GLU A 214 10.84 73.18 -26.95
CA GLU A 214 10.85 73.75 -28.31
C GLU A 214 9.54 74.48 -28.64
N ALA A 215 8.40 73.93 -28.20
CA ALA A 215 7.09 74.54 -28.36
C ALA A 215 6.95 75.85 -27.57
N ASP A 216 7.48 75.92 -26.35
CA ASP A 216 7.53 77.15 -25.56
C ASP A 216 8.38 78.23 -26.26
N GLN A 217 9.53 77.84 -26.83
CA GLN A 217 10.39 78.74 -27.58
C GLN A 217 9.71 79.26 -28.87
N ALA A 218 8.95 78.40 -29.55
CA ALA A 218 8.14 78.79 -30.71
C ALA A 218 7.05 79.80 -30.32
N THR A 219 6.37 79.58 -29.19
CA THR A 219 5.37 80.49 -28.64
C THR A 219 5.95 81.87 -28.35
N LEU A 220 7.13 81.94 -27.73
CA LEU A 220 7.84 83.21 -27.49
C LEU A 220 8.15 83.95 -28.80
N SER A 221 8.64 83.23 -29.81
CA SER A 221 8.97 83.82 -31.12
C SER A 221 7.71 84.37 -31.83
N ILE A 222 6.58 83.65 -31.75
CA ILE A 222 5.30 84.12 -32.31
C ILE A 222 4.77 85.33 -31.55
N GLN A 223 4.94 85.39 -30.24
CA GLN A 223 4.58 86.57 -29.45
C GLN A 223 5.39 87.80 -29.85
N GLU A 224 6.70 87.65 -30.15
CA GLU A 224 7.52 88.74 -30.69
C GLU A 224 7.04 89.19 -32.07
N LEU A 225 6.66 88.25 -32.96
CA LEU A 225 6.05 88.58 -34.25
C LEU A 225 4.74 89.36 -34.07
N ASN A 226 3.88 88.95 -33.14
CA ASN A 226 2.61 89.64 -32.90
C ASN A 226 2.84 91.07 -32.37
N LYS A 227 3.81 91.27 -31.47
CA LYS A 227 4.26 92.63 -31.04
C LYS A 227 4.82 93.45 -32.21
N ALA A 228 5.55 92.84 -33.14
CA ALA A 228 6.04 93.53 -34.32
C ALA A 228 4.88 93.94 -35.27
N SER A 229 3.87 93.09 -35.41
CA SER A 229 2.65 93.40 -36.17
C SER A 229 1.83 94.53 -35.54
N GLU A 230 1.70 94.60 -34.22
CA GLU A 230 1.09 95.74 -33.53
C GLU A 230 1.84 97.05 -33.80
N LYS A 231 3.17 97.02 -33.78
CA LYS A 231 3.99 98.19 -34.15
C LYS A 231 3.76 98.60 -35.60
N MET A 232 3.68 97.65 -36.53
CA MET A 232 3.36 97.94 -37.94
C MET A 232 1.98 98.58 -38.09
N LYS A 233 0.96 98.10 -37.37
CA LYS A 233 -0.36 98.72 -37.36
C LYS A 233 -0.30 100.19 -36.93
N GLY A 234 0.46 100.51 -35.88
CA GLY A 234 0.68 101.89 -35.45
C GLY A 234 1.36 102.77 -36.52
N ILE A 235 2.32 102.21 -37.28
CA ILE A 235 2.94 102.92 -38.41
C ILE A 235 1.92 103.17 -39.52
N ILE A 236 1.11 102.17 -39.87
CA ILE A 236 0.04 102.30 -40.88
C ILE A 236 -0.95 103.39 -40.50
N ASP A 237 -1.36 103.47 -39.23
CA ASP A 237 -2.26 104.51 -38.74
C ASP A 237 -1.66 105.92 -38.91
N VAL A 238 -0.36 106.09 -38.63
CA VAL A 238 0.36 107.36 -38.83
C VAL A 238 0.41 107.73 -40.31
N ILE A 239 0.79 106.80 -41.20
CA ILE A 239 0.86 107.07 -42.64
C ILE A 239 -0.54 107.34 -43.21
N SER A 240 -1.57 106.63 -42.75
CA SER A 240 -2.97 106.87 -43.15
C SER A 240 -3.42 108.27 -42.74
N GLY A 241 -3.00 108.73 -41.56
CA GLY A 241 -3.16 110.11 -41.10
C GLY A 241 -2.45 111.13 -41.99
N ILE A 242 -1.20 110.87 -42.37
CA ILE A 242 -0.44 111.71 -43.30
C ILE A 242 -1.13 111.76 -44.67
N ALA A 243 -1.55 110.62 -45.23
CA ALA A 243 -2.28 110.56 -46.50
C ALA A 243 -3.60 111.34 -46.43
N LYS A 244 -4.34 111.27 -45.32
CA LYS A 244 -5.55 112.09 -45.03
C LYS A 244 -5.22 113.59 -45.10
N GLN A 245 -4.16 114.00 -44.41
CA GLN A 245 -3.72 115.40 -44.39
C GLN A 245 -3.24 115.86 -45.77
N THR A 246 -2.46 115.06 -46.47
CA THR A 246 -1.98 115.35 -47.84
C THR A 246 -3.15 115.48 -48.81
N ASN A 247 -4.16 114.61 -48.72
CA ASN A 247 -5.38 114.69 -49.51
C ASN A 247 -6.16 116.00 -49.22
N LEU A 248 -6.25 116.41 -47.95
CA LEU A 248 -6.87 117.69 -47.56
C LEU A 248 -6.07 118.91 -48.02
N LEU A 249 -4.74 118.86 -47.91
CA LEU A 249 -3.84 119.92 -48.39
C LEU A 249 -3.92 120.07 -49.91
N ALA A 250 -3.93 118.94 -50.63
CA ALA A 250 -4.10 118.89 -52.08
C ALA A 250 -5.47 119.42 -52.50
N LEU A 251 -6.54 119.09 -51.78
CA LEU A 251 -7.87 119.66 -52.00
C LEU A 251 -7.88 121.18 -51.81
N ASN A 252 -7.28 121.69 -50.73
CA ASN A 252 -7.16 123.13 -50.49
C ASN A 252 -6.34 123.82 -51.58
N ALA A 253 -5.25 123.19 -52.04
CA ALA A 253 -4.43 123.70 -53.14
C ALA A 253 -5.18 123.71 -54.47
N ALA A 254 -6.00 122.69 -54.76
CA ALA A 254 -6.84 122.63 -55.95
C ALA A 254 -7.91 123.73 -55.93
N ILE A 255 -8.52 124.01 -54.77
CA ILE A 255 -9.46 125.12 -54.57
C ILE A 255 -8.77 126.47 -54.84
N GLU A 256 -7.58 126.69 -54.27
CA GLU A 256 -6.87 127.97 -54.43
C GLU A 256 -6.32 128.14 -55.86
N ALA A 257 -5.91 127.06 -56.52
CA ALA A 257 -5.54 127.05 -57.92
C ALA A 257 -6.72 127.39 -58.86
N ALA A 258 -7.92 126.87 -58.56
CA ALA A 258 -9.15 127.25 -59.26
C ALA A 258 -9.49 128.75 -59.03
N ARG A 259 -9.19 129.27 -57.84
CA ARG A 259 -9.40 130.68 -57.46
C ARG A 259 -8.45 131.65 -58.18
N ALA A 260 -7.24 131.21 -58.54
CA ALA A 260 -6.25 131.98 -59.28
C ALA A 260 -6.50 132.09 -60.80
N GLY A 261 -7.55 131.43 -61.33
CA GLY A 261 -7.96 131.55 -62.74
C GLY A 261 -6.95 130.97 -63.74
N GLU A 262 -6.71 131.65 -64.88
CA GLU A 262 -5.79 131.19 -65.94
C GLU A 262 -4.33 130.98 -65.44
N MET A 263 -3.89 131.74 -64.42
CA MET A 263 -2.54 131.63 -63.83
C MET A 263 -2.37 130.39 -62.93
N GLY A 264 -3.48 129.77 -62.49
CA GLY A 264 -3.49 128.63 -61.57
C GLY A 264 -3.63 127.25 -62.22
N LYS A 265 -3.91 127.17 -63.54
CA LYS A 265 -4.20 125.90 -64.25
C LYS A 265 -3.11 124.84 -64.07
N GLY A 266 -1.83 125.22 -64.15
CA GLY A 266 -0.72 124.29 -63.93
C GLY A 266 -0.65 123.76 -62.49
N PHE A 267 -0.97 124.60 -61.51
CA PHE A 267 -1.03 124.22 -60.09
C PHE A 267 -2.23 123.32 -59.78
N ALA A 268 -3.38 123.53 -60.42
CA ALA A 268 -4.58 122.72 -60.23
C ALA A 268 -4.36 121.26 -60.64
N VAL A 269 -3.66 121.03 -61.77
CA VAL A 269 -3.32 119.68 -62.25
C VAL A 269 -2.42 118.96 -61.24
N VAL A 270 -1.39 119.63 -60.71
CA VAL A 270 -0.50 119.05 -59.70
C VAL A 270 -1.26 118.75 -58.40
N ALA A 271 -2.15 119.64 -57.98
CA ALA A 271 -2.96 119.44 -56.78
C ALA A 271 -3.92 118.24 -56.91
N ASP A 272 -4.60 118.06 -58.05
CA ASP A 272 -5.43 116.88 -58.28
C ASP A 272 -4.61 115.58 -58.36
N GLU A 273 -3.41 115.61 -58.97
CA GLU A 273 -2.52 114.44 -59.02
C GLU A 273 -2.07 114.02 -57.61
N VAL A 274 -1.71 114.98 -56.75
CA VAL A 274 -1.36 114.72 -55.34
C VAL A 274 -2.57 114.18 -54.56
N ARG A 275 -3.78 114.68 -54.86
CA ARG A 275 -5.03 114.21 -54.24
C ARG A 275 -5.31 112.75 -54.58
N ILE A 276 -5.21 112.38 -55.86
CA ILE A 276 -5.37 111.00 -56.34
C ILE A 276 -4.31 110.10 -55.71
N LEU A 277 -3.05 110.53 -55.67
CA LEU A 277 -1.95 109.77 -55.06
C LEU A 277 -2.19 109.53 -53.56
N ALA A 278 -2.67 110.54 -52.84
CA ALA A 278 -3.00 110.42 -51.42
C ALA A 278 -4.19 109.47 -51.19
N GLY A 279 -5.21 109.50 -52.06
CA GLY A 279 -6.33 108.55 -52.06
C GLY A 279 -5.87 107.11 -52.29
N ASN A 280 -5.10 106.86 -53.34
CA ASN A 280 -4.53 105.54 -53.65
C ASN A 280 -3.61 105.02 -52.53
N THR A 281 -2.87 105.93 -51.87
CA THR A 281 -2.06 105.60 -50.69
C THR A 281 -2.94 105.13 -49.53
N GLN A 282 -4.09 105.78 -49.32
CA GLN A 282 -5.05 105.39 -48.28
C GLN A 282 -5.66 104.02 -48.51
N GLU A 283 -6.14 103.76 -49.73
CA GLU A 283 -6.67 102.47 -50.12
C GLU A 283 -5.62 101.35 -49.96
N SER A 284 -4.38 101.62 -50.35
CA SER A 284 -3.26 100.67 -50.17
C SER A 284 -2.99 100.40 -48.70
N LEU A 285 -3.03 101.41 -47.83
CA LEU A 285 -2.83 101.26 -46.39
C LEU A 285 -3.98 100.51 -45.71
N GLU A 286 -5.20 100.66 -46.19
CA GLU A 286 -6.37 99.91 -45.72
C GLU A 286 -6.20 98.41 -46.03
N ASN A 287 -5.81 98.07 -47.26
CA ASN A 287 -5.46 96.69 -47.64
C ASN A 287 -4.31 96.11 -46.80
N ILE A 288 -3.26 96.88 -46.51
CA ILE A 288 -2.16 96.42 -45.65
C ILE A 288 -2.65 96.24 -44.20
N SER A 289 -3.51 97.12 -43.69
CA SER A 289 -4.12 96.99 -42.36
C SER A 289 -4.91 95.69 -42.21
N ASP A 290 -5.67 95.32 -43.23
CA ASP A 290 -6.42 94.06 -43.27
C ASP A 290 -5.49 92.84 -43.27
N LEU A 291 -4.41 92.88 -44.05
CA LEU A 291 -3.38 91.84 -44.05
C LEU A 291 -2.70 91.69 -42.69
N ILE A 292 -2.37 92.79 -42.02
CA ILE A 292 -1.78 92.76 -40.67
C ILE A 292 -2.77 92.21 -39.64
N SER A 293 -4.05 92.56 -39.74
CA SER A 293 -5.09 92.05 -38.85
C SER A 293 -5.30 90.54 -39.04
N SER A 294 -5.34 90.07 -40.28
CA SER A 294 -5.38 88.64 -40.62
C SER A 294 -4.14 87.89 -40.13
N PHE A 295 -2.95 88.47 -40.28
CA PHE A 295 -1.70 87.91 -39.78
C PHE A 295 -1.67 87.80 -38.25
N SER A 296 -2.15 88.83 -37.53
CA SER A 296 -2.27 88.79 -36.07
C SER A 296 -3.28 87.73 -35.59
N TYR A 297 -4.37 87.56 -36.34
CA TYR A 297 -5.34 86.50 -36.07
C TYR A 297 -4.74 85.09 -36.25
N GLU A 298 -4.08 84.82 -37.37
CA GLU A 298 -3.45 83.51 -37.63
C GLU A 298 -2.30 83.20 -36.66
N THR A 299 -1.52 84.21 -36.25
CA THR A 299 -0.49 84.02 -35.20
C THR A 299 -1.09 83.69 -33.84
N SER A 300 -2.17 84.37 -33.43
CA SER A 300 -2.89 84.04 -32.19
C SER A 300 -3.48 82.63 -32.22
N LYS A 301 -4.05 82.23 -33.36
CA LYS A 301 -4.58 80.87 -33.56
C LYS A 301 -3.47 79.82 -33.50
N THR A 302 -2.29 80.13 -34.05
CA THR A 302 -1.11 79.24 -33.99
C THR A 302 -0.64 79.01 -32.54
N VAL A 303 -0.62 80.05 -31.71
CA VAL A 303 -0.29 79.90 -30.26
C VAL A 303 -1.28 78.99 -29.56
N GLN A 304 -2.59 79.14 -29.79
CA GLN A 304 -3.61 78.26 -29.20
C GLN A 304 -3.43 76.79 -29.61
N LEU A 305 -3.03 76.52 -30.85
CA LEU A 305 -2.73 75.16 -31.32
C LEU A 305 -1.49 74.60 -30.64
N ILE A 306 -0.44 75.41 -30.44
CA ILE A 306 0.76 75.00 -29.70
C ILE A 306 0.43 74.70 -28.24
N ASP A 307 -0.34 75.56 -27.57
CA ASP A 307 -0.77 75.34 -26.19
C ASP A 307 -1.58 74.04 -26.04
N SER A 308 -2.49 73.77 -26.99
CA SER A 308 -3.24 72.51 -27.03
C SER A 308 -2.32 71.31 -27.21
N ASN A 309 -1.37 71.36 -28.15
CA ASN A 309 -0.41 70.27 -28.38
C ASN A 309 0.47 70.03 -27.14
N ASN A 310 0.93 71.09 -26.46
CA ASN A 310 1.71 70.98 -25.23
C ASN A 310 0.93 70.26 -24.13
N LYS A 311 -0.38 70.55 -24.01
CA LYS A 311 -1.24 69.84 -23.07
C LYS A 311 -1.31 68.34 -23.40
N ASP A 312 -1.52 67.98 -24.67
CA ASP A 312 -1.57 66.57 -25.10
C ASP A 312 -0.23 65.85 -24.87
N ILE A 313 0.90 66.53 -25.07
CA ILE A 313 2.24 65.96 -24.81
C ILE A 313 2.46 65.71 -23.31
N VAL A 314 2.03 66.64 -22.44
CA VAL A 314 2.13 66.47 -20.99
C VAL A 314 1.26 65.31 -20.51
N GLU A 315 0.03 65.17 -21.03
CA GLU A 315 -0.83 64.01 -20.77
C GLU A 315 -0.17 62.71 -21.28
N GLY A 316 0.45 62.73 -22.46
CA GLY A 316 1.23 61.62 -22.99
C GLY A 316 2.42 61.22 -22.10
N GLY A 317 3.12 62.20 -21.52
CA GLY A 317 4.18 61.97 -20.54
C GLY A 317 3.69 61.24 -19.28
N ALA A 318 2.49 61.57 -18.80
CA ALA A 318 1.89 60.86 -17.66
C ALA A 318 1.63 59.37 -17.98
N ILE A 319 1.13 59.08 -19.19
CA ILE A 319 0.91 57.70 -19.67
C ILE A 319 2.23 56.93 -19.78
N LEU A 320 3.30 57.57 -20.28
CA LEU A 320 4.63 56.96 -20.34
C LEU A 320 5.16 56.58 -18.95
N LYS A 321 4.92 57.43 -17.95
CA LYS A 321 5.32 57.17 -16.57
C LYS A 321 4.56 56.00 -15.96
N GLU A 322 3.25 55.89 -16.21
CA GLU A 322 2.46 54.73 -15.81
C GLU A 322 2.93 53.44 -16.50
N THR A 323 3.25 53.54 -17.79
CA THR A 323 3.82 52.43 -18.57
C THR A 323 5.16 51.98 -17.98
N SER A 324 6.04 52.94 -17.63
CA SER A 324 7.33 52.65 -16.99
C SER A 324 7.16 51.94 -15.64
N ASN A 325 6.19 52.36 -14.82
CA ASN A 325 5.85 51.65 -13.58
C ASN A 325 5.40 50.21 -13.83
N THR A 326 4.62 49.98 -14.90
CA THR A 326 4.21 48.61 -15.28
C THR A 326 5.40 47.74 -15.65
N PHE A 327 6.37 48.27 -16.41
CA PHE A 327 7.62 47.55 -16.70
C PHE A 327 8.45 47.27 -15.43
N ASN A 328 8.48 48.17 -14.45
CA ASN A 328 9.16 47.91 -13.17
C ASN A 328 8.51 46.76 -12.40
N VAL A 329 7.17 46.68 -12.40
CA VAL A 329 6.43 45.54 -11.81
C VAL A 329 6.74 44.23 -12.55
N ILE A 330 6.88 44.27 -13.88
CA ILE A 330 7.31 43.09 -14.66
C ILE A 330 8.73 42.67 -14.21
N ALA A 331 9.66 43.60 -14.10
CA ALA A 331 11.04 43.31 -13.65
C ALA A 331 11.07 42.66 -12.25
N GLU A 332 10.27 43.16 -11.32
CA GLU A 332 10.12 42.58 -9.97
C GLU A 332 9.58 41.14 -10.02
N ASN A 333 8.54 40.88 -10.82
CA ASN A 333 8.00 39.54 -11.00
C ASN A 333 9.02 38.58 -11.63
N ILE A 334 9.86 39.05 -12.57
CA ILE A 334 10.96 38.26 -13.13
C ILE A 334 12.00 37.93 -12.05
N SER A 335 12.31 38.86 -11.15
CA SER A 335 13.21 38.59 -10.01
C SER A 335 12.66 37.47 -9.10
N HIS A 336 11.36 37.52 -8.76
CA HIS A 336 10.71 36.45 -8.01
C HIS A 336 10.70 35.11 -8.77
N MET A 337 10.53 35.15 -10.09
CA MET A 337 10.60 33.95 -10.93
C MET A 337 11.99 33.31 -10.87
N VAL A 338 13.07 34.09 -10.95
CA VAL A 338 14.45 33.62 -10.80
C VAL A 338 14.68 32.99 -9.42
N GLU A 339 14.13 33.56 -8.35
CA GLU A 339 14.17 32.94 -7.02
C GLU A 339 13.45 31.57 -7.00
N GLY A 340 12.26 31.50 -7.63
CA GLY A 340 11.50 30.26 -7.79
C GLY A 340 12.25 29.19 -8.55
N ILE A 341 12.96 29.56 -9.62
CA ILE A 341 13.82 28.67 -10.41
C ILE A 341 14.91 28.06 -9.52
N ASN A 342 15.61 28.87 -8.72
CA ASN A 342 16.66 28.37 -7.82
C ASN A 342 16.13 27.40 -6.76
N LYS A 343 14.92 27.65 -6.23
CA LYS A 343 14.23 26.72 -5.34
C LYS A 343 13.89 25.41 -6.04
N SER A 344 13.42 25.46 -7.28
CA SER A 344 13.13 24.27 -8.10
C SER A 344 14.38 23.44 -8.41
N VAL A 345 15.52 24.08 -8.72
CA VAL A 345 16.81 23.39 -8.90
C VAL A 345 17.19 22.63 -7.62
N SER A 346 17.07 23.28 -6.47
CA SER A 346 17.40 22.67 -5.18
C SER A 346 16.48 21.48 -4.86
N ALA A 347 15.17 21.62 -5.13
CA ALA A 347 14.20 20.54 -4.95
C ALA A 347 14.48 19.36 -5.89
N SER A 348 14.79 19.62 -7.16
CA SER A 348 15.16 18.59 -8.14
C SER A 348 16.42 17.83 -7.72
N SER A 349 17.44 18.52 -7.21
CA SER A 349 18.65 17.89 -6.67
C SER A 349 18.36 17.00 -5.45
N GLN A 350 17.44 17.39 -4.58
CA GLN A 350 16.97 16.56 -3.47
C GLN A 350 16.22 15.32 -3.96
N ILE A 351 15.36 15.45 -4.98
CA ILE A 351 14.66 14.32 -5.60
C ILE A 351 15.67 13.33 -6.19
N ALA A 352 16.67 13.81 -6.92
CA ALA A 352 17.72 12.95 -7.48
C ALA A 352 18.48 12.19 -6.39
N SER A 353 18.85 12.87 -5.30
CA SER A 353 19.55 12.24 -4.17
C SER A 353 18.65 11.23 -3.44
N GLY A 354 17.37 11.57 -3.22
CA GLY A 354 16.40 10.68 -2.61
C GLY A 354 16.11 9.44 -3.46
N SER A 355 16.02 9.60 -4.78
CA SER A 355 15.90 8.48 -5.73
C SER A 355 17.06 7.50 -5.59
N GLN A 356 18.29 8.00 -5.48
CA GLN A 356 19.49 7.17 -5.30
C GLN A 356 19.49 6.42 -3.96
N GLU A 357 19.02 7.07 -2.87
CA GLU A 357 18.87 6.42 -1.57
C GLU A 357 17.81 5.30 -1.62
N ILE A 358 16.67 5.56 -2.26
CA ILE A 358 15.61 4.56 -2.44
C ILE A 358 16.14 3.40 -3.28
N ALA A 359 16.82 3.65 -4.41
CA ALA A 359 17.39 2.60 -5.25
C ALA A 359 18.37 1.71 -4.47
N SER A 360 19.20 2.31 -3.61
CA SER A 360 20.12 1.56 -2.73
C SER A 360 19.38 0.72 -1.70
N ALA A 361 18.34 1.27 -1.07
CA ALA A 361 17.50 0.56 -0.12
C ALA A 361 16.75 -0.60 -0.78
N THR A 362 16.21 -0.38 -1.98
CA THR A 362 15.56 -1.40 -2.82
C THR A 362 16.54 -2.54 -3.09
N GLY A 363 17.78 -2.26 -3.50
CA GLY A 363 18.80 -3.28 -3.71
C GLY A 363 19.13 -4.11 -2.46
N VAL A 364 19.25 -3.46 -1.28
CA VAL A 364 19.46 -4.17 0.00
C VAL A 364 18.29 -5.09 0.32
N GLN A 365 17.05 -4.62 0.11
CA GLN A 365 15.86 -5.38 0.43
C GLN A 365 15.64 -6.54 -0.55
N THR A 366 15.98 -6.40 -1.83
CA THR A 366 15.99 -7.54 -2.79
C THR A 366 16.96 -8.63 -2.35
N ASN A 367 18.17 -8.27 -1.90
CA ASN A 367 19.12 -9.24 -1.37
C ASN A 367 18.58 -9.94 -0.11
N ALA A 368 17.94 -9.18 0.80
CA ALA A 368 17.31 -9.74 1.99
C ALA A 368 16.17 -10.72 1.63
N MET A 369 15.38 -10.44 0.59
CA MET A 369 14.34 -11.37 0.13
C MET A 369 14.93 -12.69 -0.37
N SER A 370 16.06 -12.65 -1.09
CA SER A 370 16.78 -13.86 -1.50
C SER A 370 17.22 -14.72 -0.30
N GLU A 371 17.79 -14.08 0.73
CA GLU A 371 18.20 -14.78 1.96
C GLU A 371 17.00 -15.38 2.73
N ILE A 372 15.87 -14.67 2.78
CA ILE A 372 14.65 -15.14 3.43
C ILE A 372 14.05 -16.33 2.66
N ALA A 373 14.06 -16.30 1.33
CA ALA A 373 13.62 -17.43 0.50
C ALA A 373 14.44 -18.69 0.79
N ASP A 374 15.77 -18.56 0.83
CA ASP A 374 16.69 -19.65 1.17
C ASP A 374 16.44 -20.19 2.58
N MET A 375 16.21 -19.30 3.55
CA MET A 375 15.91 -19.69 4.93
C MET A 375 14.57 -20.42 5.03
N SER A 376 13.55 -19.94 4.31
CA SER A 376 12.25 -20.59 4.25
C SER A 376 12.38 -22.01 3.68
N GLN A 377 13.12 -22.19 2.58
CA GLN A 377 13.33 -23.51 2.00
C GLN A 377 14.06 -24.46 2.96
N LYS A 378 15.09 -23.97 3.67
CA LYS A 378 15.78 -24.75 4.71
C LYS A 378 14.84 -25.15 5.84
N LEU A 379 14.00 -24.24 6.32
CA LEU A 379 13.03 -24.50 7.37
C LEU A 379 12.01 -25.57 6.95
N SER A 380 11.48 -25.48 5.74
CA SER A 380 10.58 -26.49 5.15
C SER A 380 11.23 -27.88 5.10
N ASN A 381 12.48 -27.95 4.64
CA ASN A 381 13.23 -29.20 4.56
C ASN A 381 13.49 -29.80 5.96
N MET A 382 13.91 -28.98 6.92
CA MET A 382 14.15 -29.40 8.31
C MET A 382 12.86 -29.92 8.96
N SER A 383 11.75 -29.21 8.78
CA SER A 383 10.44 -29.66 9.25
C SER A 383 10.06 -31.01 8.63
N THR A 384 10.23 -31.16 7.31
CA THR A 384 9.88 -32.42 6.64
C THR A 384 10.74 -33.57 7.16
N GLN A 385 12.03 -33.32 7.39
CA GLN A 385 12.96 -34.30 7.95
C GLN A 385 12.59 -34.66 9.40
N LEU A 386 12.27 -33.68 10.25
CA LEU A 386 11.80 -33.91 11.61
C LEU A 386 10.54 -34.77 11.62
N LYS A 387 9.54 -34.45 10.80
CA LYS A 387 8.31 -35.23 10.66
C LYS A 387 8.58 -36.67 10.21
N SER A 388 9.56 -36.88 9.32
CA SER A 388 10.00 -38.22 8.93
C SER A 388 10.64 -38.98 10.08
N THR A 389 11.55 -38.34 10.83
CA THR A 389 12.22 -38.98 11.97
C THR A 389 11.23 -39.32 13.09
N LEU A 390 10.25 -38.46 13.36
CA LEU A 390 9.18 -38.75 14.32
C LEU A 390 8.31 -39.92 13.85
N ALA A 391 8.00 -40.02 12.56
CA ALA A 391 7.28 -41.17 12.01
C ALA A 391 8.03 -42.50 12.19
N ASP A 392 9.36 -42.48 12.10
CA ASP A 392 10.23 -43.66 12.29
C ASP A 392 10.28 -44.12 13.76
N THR A 393 9.96 -43.26 14.73
CA THR A 393 9.93 -43.64 16.17
C THR A 393 8.77 -44.57 16.54
N GLN A 394 7.80 -44.81 15.63
CA GLN A 394 6.61 -45.63 15.85
C GLN A 394 5.74 -45.22 17.06
N ILE A 395 5.98 -44.05 17.65
CA ILE A 395 5.15 -43.46 18.70
C ILE A 395 3.83 -42.92 18.12
N GLY A 396 3.78 -42.72 16.81
CA GLY A 396 2.59 -42.36 16.03
C GLY A 396 1.83 -43.55 15.42
N GLY A 397 1.95 -44.75 15.99
CA GLY A 397 1.03 -45.85 15.67
C GLY A 397 -0.35 -45.51 16.22
N ALA A 398 -1.34 -45.34 15.34
CA ALA A 398 -2.69 -44.91 15.67
C ALA A 398 -3.45 -45.92 16.55
N ASP A 399 -3.24 -45.87 17.87
CA ASP A 399 -4.30 -46.16 18.82
C ASP A 399 -5.20 -44.92 18.86
N ILE A 400 -6.37 -45.03 18.26
CA ILE A 400 -7.39 -43.97 18.30
C ILE A 400 -7.95 -43.96 19.73
N GLN A 401 -7.30 -43.24 20.65
CA GLN A 401 -7.86 -42.95 21.97
C GLN A 401 -9.00 -41.92 21.81
N PHE A 402 -10.23 -42.41 21.65
CA PHE A 402 -11.44 -41.59 21.62
C PHE A 402 -12.41 -42.07 22.70
N ASP A 403 -12.76 -41.19 23.64
CA ASP A 403 -13.74 -41.48 24.69
C ASP A 403 -15.16 -41.50 24.10
N LEU A 404 -15.55 -42.66 23.55
CA LEU A 404 -16.87 -42.84 22.97
C LEU A 404 -17.98 -42.71 24.02
N ALA A 405 -17.74 -43.13 25.28
CA ALA A 405 -18.73 -43.07 26.35
C ALA A 405 -19.04 -41.63 26.79
N GLY A 406 -18.00 -40.81 26.97
CA GLY A 406 -18.15 -39.37 27.22
C GLY A 406 -18.76 -38.63 26.02
N TYR A 407 -18.44 -39.05 24.80
CA TYR A 407 -19.05 -38.50 23.59
C TYR A 407 -20.55 -38.79 23.51
N ASP A 408 -20.97 -40.04 23.79
CA ASP A 408 -22.37 -40.45 23.78
C ASP A 408 -23.19 -39.74 24.85
N GLN A 409 -22.63 -39.54 26.05
CA GLN A 409 -23.27 -38.74 27.10
C GLN A 409 -23.58 -37.34 26.59
N ASN A 410 -22.62 -36.65 25.97
CA ASN A 410 -22.82 -35.31 25.45
C ASN A 410 -23.82 -35.27 24.28
N LEU A 411 -23.80 -36.27 23.40
CA LEU A 411 -24.74 -36.37 22.28
C LEU A 411 -26.18 -36.61 22.76
N SER A 412 -26.36 -37.41 23.82
CA SER A 412 -27.67 -37.70 24.42
C SER A 412 -28.33 -36.49 25.08
N LEU A 413 -27.55 -35.48 25.46
CA LEU A 413 -28.04 -34.20 26.02
C LEU A 413 -28.63 -33.26 24.96
N ILE A 414 -28.49 -33.58 23.66
CA ILE A 414 -29.02 -32.76 22.56
C ILE A 414 -30.48 -33.12 22.29
N SER A 415 -31.39 -32.31 22.83
CA SER A 415 -32.84 -32.46 22.65
C SER A 415 -33.29 -32.21 21.19
N PRO A 416 -34.42 -32.81 20.74
CA PRO A 416 -34.98 -32.55 19.43
C PRO A 416 -35.29 -31.06 19.17
N SER A 417 -35.72 -30.31 20.18
CA SER A 417 -35.97 -28.87 20.08
C SER A 417 -34.69 -28.10 19.77
N GLN A 418 -33.57 -28.42 20.43
CA GLN A 418 -32.27 -27.78 20.16
C GLN A 418 -31.76 -28.02 18.74
N LYS A 419 -32.08 -29.17 18.13
CA LYS A 419 -31.74 -29.44 16.72
C LYS A 419 -32.56 -28.55 15.79
N THR A 420 -33.86 -28.43 16.05
CA THR A 420 -34.76 -27.55 15.28
C THR A 420 -34.33 -26.08 15.41
N ASP A 421 -34.06 -25.61 16.63
CA ASP A 421 -33.61 -24.25 16.89
C ASP A 421 -32.27 -23.94 16.17
N LEU A 422 -31.34 -24.91 16.16
CA LEU A 422 -30.09 -24.75 15.45
C LEU A 422 -30.30 -24.67 13.93
N LYS A 423 -31.12 -25.57 13.35
CA LYS A 423 -31.45 -25.54 11.91
C LYS A 423 -32.08 -24.19 11.51
N GLN A 424 -32.95 -23.63 12.35
CA GLN A 424 -33.54 -22.30 12.15
C GLN A 424 -32.51 -21.18 12.22
N SER A 425 -31.64 -21.21 13.25
CA SER A 425 -30.66 -20.14 13.48
C SER A 425 -29.64 -20.00 12.33
N ILE A 426 -29.30 -21.09 11.64
CA ILE A 426 -28.37 -21.08 10.50
C ILE A 426 -29.12 -21.14 9.15
N GLY A 427 -30.46 -21.15 9.17
CA GLY A 427 -31.34 -21.14 8.00
C GLY A 427 -31.18 -22.35 7.08
N VAL A 428 -31.19 -23.56 7.65
CA VAL A 428 -31.12 -24.85 6.93
C VAL A 428 -32.33 -25.75 7.21
N ASP A 429 -33.45 -25.15 7.62
CA ASP A 429 -34.68 -25.89 7.90
C ASP A 429 -35.18 -26.66 6.69
N GLN A 430 -35.60 -27.91 6.91
CA GLN A 430 -36.13 -28.79 5.87
C GLN A 430 -35.17 -29.03 4.69
N LYS A 431 -33.88 -28.72 4.84
CA LYS A 431 -32.82 -29.02 3.86
C LYS A 431 -32.06 -30.29 4.24
N PHE A 432 -31.53 -30.96 3.22
CA PHE A 432 -30.51 -32.01 3.36
C PHE A 432 -29.14 -31.34 3.55
N VAL A 433 -28.53 -31.51 4.72
CA VAL A 433 -27.35 -30.77 5.16
C VAL A 433 -26.06 -31.57 4.92
N ILE A 434 -25.23 -31.07 3.99
CA ILE A 434 -23.90 -31.60 3.68
C ILE A 434 -22.88 -30.79 4.48
N GLY A 435 -22.20 -31.43 5.44
CA GLY A 435 -21.27 -30.76 6.33
C GLY A 435 -19.81 -31.01 5.99
N MET A 436 -18.99 -29.96 5.93
CA MET A 436 -17.54 -30.07 5.92
C MET A 436 -16.97 -29.25 7.08
N ILE A 437 -16.31 -29.92 8.03
CA ILE A 437 -15.71 -29.29 9.22
C ILE A 437 -14.20 -29.51 9.17
N ALA A 438 -13.44 -28.44 8.90
CA ALA A 438 -11.98 -28.44 8.91
C ALA A 438 -11.46 -26.99 8.90
N ARG A 439 -10.16 -26.78 9.13
CA ARG A 439 -9.52 -25.48 8.91
C ARG A 439 -9.56 -25.13 7.42
N LEU A 440 -9.68 -23.84 7.07
CA LEU A 440 -9.76 -23.38 5.67
C LEU A 440 -8.35 -23.22 5.09
N GLU A 441 -7.66 -24.36 4.95
CA GLU A 441 -6.29 -24.46 4.44
C GLU A 441 -6.25 -25.25 3.12
N PRO A 442 -5.25 -25.01 2.25
CA PRO A 442 -5.15 -25.67 0.93
C PRO A 442 -5.21 -27.19 0.99
N ILE A 443 -4.59 -27.79 2.01
CA ILE A 443 -4.51 -29.25 2.15
C ILE A 443 -5.88 -29.92 2.34
N LYS A 444 -6.90 -29.18 2.77
CA LYS A 444 -8.26 -29.70 3.03
C LYS A 444 -9.13 -29.78 1.77
N GLY A 445 -8.67 -29.23 0.64
CA GLY A 445 -9.25 -29.49 -0.67
C GLY A 445 -10.62 -28.85 -0.92
N TYR A 446 -10.90 -27.67 -0.35
CA TYR A 446 -12.19 -26.99 -0.53
C TYR A 446 -12.53 -26.65 -1.98
N GLU A 447 -11.54 -26.34 -2.81
CA GLU A 447 -11.78 -26.10 -4.24
C GLU A 447 -12.29 -27.36 -4.96
N PHE A 448 -11.78 -28.52 -4.57
CA PHE A 448 -12.27 -29.81 -5.04
C PHE A 448 -13.70 -30.06 -4.55
N PHE A 449 -13.97 -29.79 -3.27
CA PHE A 449 -15.33 -29.86 -2.71
C PHE A 449 -16.33 -28.97 -3.45
N ILE A 450 -16.06 -27.67 -3.58
CA ILE A 450 -16.96 -26.69 -4.22
C ILE A 450 -17.24 -27.09 -5.68
N ARG A 451 -16.20 -27.44 -6.45
CA ARG A 451 -16.37 -27.90 -7.84
C ARG A 451 -17.22 -29.16 -7.95
N GLY A 452 -17.08 -30.10 -7.01
CA GLY A 452 -17.93 -31.29 -6.93
C GLY A 452 -19.38 -30.97 -6.54
N MET A 453 -19.59 -29.95 -5.71
CA MET A 453 -20.93 -29.57 -5.26
C MET A 453 -21.72 -28.79 -6.31
N LYS A 454 -21.05 -28.12 -7.26
CA LYS A 454 -21.70 -27.28 -8.28
C LYS A 454 -22.82 -27.99 -9.05
N ALA A 455 -22.55 -29.15 -9.64
CA ALA A 455 -23.55 -29.88 -10.41
C ALA A 455 -24.69 -30.40 -9.50
N LEU A 456 -24.33 -30.88 -8.31
CA LEU A 456 -25.25 -31.47 -7.35
C LEU A 456 -26.24 -30.44 -6.79
N LEU A 457 -25.76 -29.29 -6.34
CA LEU A 457 -26.59 -28.24 -5.74
C LEU A 457 -27.50 -27.54 -6.76
N ASN A 458 -27.12 -27.54 -8.04
CA ASN A 458 -27.99 -27.08 -9.12
C ASN A 458 -29.14 -28.06 -9.40
N GLN A 459 -28.92 -29.36 -9.18
CA GLN A 459 -29.93 -30.41 -9.39
C GLN A 459 -30.86 -30.58 -8.18
N TYR A 460 -30.36 -30.43 -6.96
CA TYR A 460 -31.09 -30.65 -5.71
C TYR A 460 -31.22 -29.36 -4.90
N SER A 461 -32.24 -28.55 -5.19
CA SER A 461 -32.51 -27.28 -4.48
C SER A 461 -32.90 -27.45 -3.01
N ASN A 462 -33.19 -28.69 -2.58
CA ASN A 462 -33.42 -29.08 -1.19
C ASN A 462 -32.13 -29.47 -0.44
N ALA A 463 -30.95 -29.48 -1.08
CA ALA A 463 -29.66 -29.71 -0.43
C ALA A 463 -28.94 -28.39 -0.11
N ILE A 464 -28.16 -28.37 0.96
CA ILE A 464 -27.33 -27.23 1.35
C ILE A 464 -26.01 -27.70 1.94
N CYS A 465 -24.92 -27.02 1.61
CA CYS A 465 -23.62 -27.26 2.22
C CYS A 465 -23.35 -26.26 3.35
N ILE A 466 -22.81 -26.76 4.46
CA ILE A 466 -22.27 -25.92 5.53
C ILE A 466 -20.77 -26.21 5.69
N ILE A 467 -19.97 -25.14 5.62
CA ILE A 467 -18.52 -25.17 5.84
C ILE A 467 -18.25 -24.54 7.20
N VAL A 468 -17.62 -25.30 8.08
CA VAL A 468 -17.37 -24.93 9.48
C VAL A 468 -15.87 -24.93 9.74
N GLY A 469 -15.35 -23.78 10.15
CA GLY A 469 -13.92 -23.52 10.36
C GLY A 469 -13.52 -22.13 9.88
N ASP A 470 -12.30 -21.74 10.21
CA ASP A 470 -11.60 -20.54 9.75
C ASP A 470 -10.23 -20.91 9.15
N GLY A 471 -9.62 -20.00 8.40
CA GLY A 471 -8.32 -20.24 7.77
C GLY A 471 -7.99 -19.27 6.64
N SER A 472 -6.78 -19.39 6.11
CA SER A 472 -6.22 -18.46 5.11
C SER A 472 -7.02 -18.40 3.79
N LEU A 473 -7.77 -19.46 3.47
CA LEU A 473 -8.54 -19.53 2.22
C LEU A 473 -9.96 -18.95 2.29
N GLU A 474 -10.42 -18.46 3.45
CA GLU A 474 -11.84 -18.08 3.63
C GLU A 474 -12.35 -17.08 2.58
N GLN A 475 -11.58 -16.03 2.28
CA GLN A 475 -11.97 -15.03 1.29
C GLN A 475 -12.00 -15.61 -0.13
N SER A 476 -10.93 -16.32 -0.53
CA SER A 476 -10.82 -16.94 -1.85
C SER A 476 -11.95 -17.95 -2.12
N LEU A 477 -12.33 -18.74 -1.11
CA LEU A 477 -13.42 -19.70 -1.22
C LEU A 477 -14.79 -19.03 -1.31
N LYS A 478 -15.03 -17.95 -0.54
CA LYS A 478 -16.26 -17.15 -0.68
C LYS A 478 -16.38 -16.52 -2.07
N GLU A 479 -15.27 -16.03 -2.62
CA GLU A 479 -15.22 -15.52 -3.99
C GLU A 479 -15.49 -16.61 -5.04
N GLN A 480 -14.93 -17.80 -4.87
CA GLN A 480 -15.22 -18.94 -5.73
C GLN A 480 -16.71 -19.31 -5.69
N VAL A 481 -17.30 -19.41 -4.50
CA VAL A 481 -18.73 -19.70 -4.32
C VAL A 481 -19.60 -18.64 -5.02
N ARG A 482 -19.22 -17.35 -4.91
CA ARG A 482 -19.90 -16.26 -5.61
C ARG A 482 -19.78 -16.39 -7.13
N ARG A 483 -18.58 -16.67 -7.63
CA ARG A 483 -18.29 -16.86 -9.07
C ARG A 483 -19.04 -18.05 -9.66
N GLU A 484 -19.25 -19.09 -8.87
CA GLU A 484 -19.96 -20.31 -9.29
C GLU A 484 -21.49 -20.24 -9.08
N ASN A 485 -22.03 -19.11 -8.60
CA ASN A 485 -23.45 -18.91 -8.27
C ASN A 485 -24.00 -19.90 -7.23
N LEU A 486 -23.18 -20.24 -6.22
CA LEU A 486 -23.54 -21.19 -5.17
C LEU A 486 -23.80 -20.51 -3.80
N GLY A 487 -23.90 -19.18 -3.77
CA GLY A 487 -24.00 -18.39 -2.53
C GLY A 487 -25.20 -18.73 -1.65
N ASP A 488 -26.33 -19.11 -2.24
CA ASP A 488 -27.54 -19.51 -1.51
C ASP A 488 -27.49 -20.97 -1.02
N SER A 489 -26.59 -21.77 -1.60
CA SER A 489 -26.50 -23.22 -1.38
C SER A 489 -25.28 -23.65 -0.58
N ILE A 490 -24.30 -22.76 -0.36
CA ILE A 490 -23.10 -23.01 0.47
C ILE A 490 -22.96 -21.91 1.52
N LYS A 491 -23.05 -22.29 2.79
CA LYS A 491 -22.91 -21.37 3.92
C LYS A 491 -21.60 -21.58 4.67
N PHE A 492 -20.85 -20.50 4.86
CA PHE A 492 -19.69 -20.48 5.75
C PHE A 492 -20.14 -20.08 7.16
N LEU A 493 -19.96 -20.95 8.14
CA LEU A 493 -20.37 -20.71 9.53
C LEU A 493 -19.24 -20.19 10.41
N GLY A 494 -18.03 -20.06 9.86
CA GLY A 494 -16.82 -19.69 10.59
C GLY A 494 -16.41 -20.73 11.62
N TYR A 495 -15.51 -20.34 12.52
CA TYR A 495 -15.11 -21.18 13.65
C TYR A 495 -16.28 -21.41 14.62
N ARG A 496 -16.52 -22.67 14.99
CA ARG A 496 -17.61 -23.09 15.88
C ARG A 496 -17.08 -24.04 16.96
N LYS A 497 -17.57 -23.88 18.18
CA LYS A 497 -17.24 -24.76 19.33
C LYS A 497 -18.28 -25.84 19.57
N ASP A 498 -19.46 -25.72 18.97
CA ASP A 498 -20.61 -26.60 19.14
C ASP A 498 -20.67 -27.69 18.07
N ILE A 499 -19.51 -28.32 17.78
CA ILE A 499 -19.35 -29.30 16.69
C ILE A 499 -20.32 -30.46 16.81
N GLN A 500 -20.55 -31.01 18.00
CA GLN A 500 -21.51 -32.10 18.21
C GLN A 500 -22.95 -31.70 17.86
N LYS A 501 -23.36 -30.46 18.15
CA LYS A 501 -24.68 -29.95 17.78
C LYS A 501 -24.79 -29.81 16.26
N LEU A 502 -23.73 -29.35 15.60
CA LEU A 502 -23.66 -29.25 14.14
C LEU A 502 -23.70 -30.63 13.48
N LEU A 503 -22.92 -31.60 13.97
CA LEU A 503 -22.98 -32.98 13.50
C LEU A 503 -24.40 -33.55 13.63
N SER A 504 -25.10 -33.25 14.72
CA SER A 504 -26.45 -33.76 14.95
C SER A 504 -27.47 -33.36 13.88
N ILE A 505 -27.27 -32.22 13.21
CA ILE A 505 -28.15 -31.69 12.15
C ILE A 505 -27.67 -31.99 10.72
N MET A 506 -26.41 -32.45 10.56
CA MET A 506 -25.85 -32.88 9.27
C MET A 506 -26.42 -34.22 8.85
N ASP A 507 -26.74 -34.36 7.56
CA ASP A 507 -27.22 -35.60 6.96
C ASP A 507 -26.07 -36.41 6.35
N VAL A 508 -24.99 -35.74 5.93
CA VAL A 508 -23.72 -36.36 5.50
C VAL A 508 -22.53 -35.49 5.88
N VAL A 509 -21.43 -36.11 6.28
CA VAL A 509 -20.16 -35.42 6.56
C VAL A 509 -19.16 -35.71 5.45
N VAL A 510 -18.53 -34.65 4.93
CA VAL A 510 -17.62 -34.70 3.79
C VAL A 510 -16.24 -34.18 4.19
N LEU A 511 -15.18 -34.89 3.79
CA LEU A 511 -13.80 -34.45 3.99
C LEU A 511 -12.93 -34.68 2.75
N THR A 512 -12.53 -33.61 2.07
CA THR A 512 -11.88 -33.66 0.76
C THR A 512 -10.36 -33.45 0.80
N SER A 513 -9.70 -33.79 1.91
CA SER A 513 -8.27 -33.51 2.10
C SER A 513 -7.34 -34.14 1.05
N GLN A 514 -6.34 -33.41 0.60
CA GLN A 514 -5.28 -33.88 -0.30
C GLN A 514 -4.34 -34.89 0.36
N LYS A 515 -4.10 -34.71 1.66
CA LYS A 515 -3.22 -35.55 2.47
C LYS A 515 -3.74 -35.57 3.90
N GLU A 516 -3.78 -36.77 4.48
CA GLU A 516 -4.01 -36.99 5.91
C GLU A 516 -3.06 -38.09 6.37
N GLY A 517 -2.22 -37.80 7.36
CA GLY A 517 -1.25 -38.75 7.92
C GLY A 517 -1.89 -39.70 8.92
N MET A 518 -2.82 -39.17 9.73
CA MET A 518 -3.59 -39.86 10.75
C MET A 518 -5.09 -39.67 10.52
N PRO A 519 -5.96 -40.48 11.18
CA PRO A 519 -7.40 -40.28 11.13
C PRO A 519 -7.79 -38.88 11.59
N PRO A 520 -8.44 -38.05 10.76
CA PRO A 520 -8.90 -36.73 11.16
C PRO A 520 -9.96 -36.85 12.25
N GLN A 521 -9.83 -36.04 13.31
CA GLN A 521 -10.75 -36.05 14.45
C GLN A 521 -12.22 -35.91 14.03
N ILE A 522 -12.50 -35.08 13.02
CA ILE A 522 -13.85 -34.91 12.49
C ILE A 522 -14.46 -36.20 11.93
N LEU A 523 -13.66 -37.08 11.29
CA LEU A 523 -14.17 -38.37 10.80
C LEU A 523 -14.51 -39.30 11.95
N VAL A 524 -13.71 -39.28 13.02
CA VAL A 524 -14.01 -40.01 14.27
C VAL A 524 -15.33 -39.53 14.86
N GLU A 525 -15.50 -38.22 15.03
CA GLU A 525 -16.72 -37.62 15.61
C GLU A 525 -17.96 -37.86 14.73
N ALA A 526 -17.82 -37.80 13.40
CA ALA A 526 -18.90 -38.09 12.48
C ALA A 526 -19.36 -39.55 12.55
N MET A 527 -18.41 -40.49 12.59
CA MET A 527 -18.70 -41.92 12.75
C MET A 527 -19.28 -42.22 14.13
N ALA A 528 -18.77 -41.60 15.19
CA ALA A 528 -19.36 -41.70 16.54
C ALA A 528 -20.81 -41.18 16.57
N SER A 529 -21.10 -40.10 15.84
CA SER A 529 -22.46 -39.57 15.66
C SER A 529 -23.36 -40.38 14.71
N SER A 530 -22.92 -41.54 14.25
CA SER A 530 -23.62 -42.38 13.25
C SER A 530 -23.96 -41.63 11.96
N LYS A 531 -23.09 -40.72 11.52
CA LYS A 531 -23.28 -39.97 10.28
C LYS A 531 -22.58 -40.66 9.12
N PRO A 532 -23.22 -40.75 7.94
CA PRO A 532 -22.53 -41.25 6.76
C PRO A 532 -21.40 -40.28 6.39
N VAL A 533 -20.25 -40.86 6.00
CA VAL A 533 -19.04 -40.11 5.66
C VAL A 533 -18.64 -40.32 4.20
N VAL A 534 -18.29 -39.23 3.52
CA VAL A 534 -17.67 -39.23 2.20
C VAL A 534 -16.31 -38.54 2.31
N ALA A 535 -15.22 -39.29 2.10
CA ALA A 535 -13.87 -38.76 2.33
C ALA A 535 -12.93 -39.07 1.16
N THR A 536 -11.84 -38.34 1.04
CA THR A 536 -10.80 -38.64 0.04
C THR A 536 -10.04 -39.92 0.37
N ASN A 537 -9.55 -40.60 -0.67
CA ASN A 537 -8.87 -41.88 -0.64
C ASN A 537 -7.39 -41.78 -0.16
N VAL A 538 -7.16 -41.10 0.96
CA VAL A 538 -5.83 -40.82 1.52
C VAL A 538 -5.54 -41.70 2.75
N LYS A 539 -4.25 -41.81 3.15
CA LYS A 539 -3.77 -42.74 4.18
C LYS A 539 -4.57 -42.67 5.48
N GLY A 540 -4.70 -41.47 6.08
CA GLY A 540 -5.42 -41.25 7.33
C GLY A 540 -6.89 -41.68 7.28
N ASN A 541 -7.59 -41.35 6.18
CA ASN A 541 -9.01 -41.66 6.01
C ASN A 541 -9.26 -43.18 5.86
N LYS A 542 -8.35 -43.92 5.19
CA LYS A 542 -8.44 -45.38 4.96
C LYS A 542 -8.36 -46.23 6.23
N ILE A 543 -7.81 -45.66 7.30
CA ILE A 543 -7.68 -46.33 8.60
C ILE A 543 -9.08 -46.53 9.20
N LEU A 544 -9.90 -45.49 9.16
CA LEU A 544 -11.28 -45.48 9.66
C LEU A 544 -12.30 -45.99 8.64
N VAL A 545 -12.28 -45.43 7.43
CA VAL A 545 -13.34 -45.61 6.44
C VAL A 545 -13.00 -46.75 5.48
N LYS A 546 -13.90 -47.72 5.37
CA LYS A 546 -13.88 -48.79 4.38
C LYS A 546 -14.89 -48.46 3.29
N HIS A 547 -14.38 -48.15 2.10
CA HIS A 547 -15.17 -47.84 0.92
C HIS A 547 -16.26 -48.90 0.69
N ASN A 548 -17.51 -48.45 0.42
CA ASN A 548 -18.72 -49.26 0.25
C ASN A 548 -19.11 -50.15 1.44
N LYS A 549 -18.57 -49.90 2.64
CA LYS A 549 -18.94 -50.64 3.86
C LYS A 549 -19.29 -49.73 5.01
N THR A 550 -18.38 -48.80 5.35
CA THR A 550 -18.50 -47.94 6.55
C THR A 550 -18.50 -46.45 6.19
N GLY A 551 -18.36 -46.16 4.89
CA GLY A 551 -18.38 -44.83 4.27
C GLY A 551 -17.96 -44.93 2.81
N LEU A 552 -17.86 -43.80 2.13
CA LEU A 552 -17.44 -43.72 0.74
C LEU A 552 -16.09 -43.01 0.64
N LEU A 553 -15.14 -43.65 -0.03
CA LEU A 553 -13.85 -43.05 -0.38
C LEU A 553 -13.84 -42.63 -1.86
N VAL A 554 -13.36 -41.42 -2.14
CA VAL A 554 -13.22 -40.88 -3.52
C VAL A 554 -11.78 -40.42 -3.77
N ASP A 555 -11.30 -40.53 -5.00
CA ASP A 555 -9.96 -40.02 -5.32
C ASP A 555 -9.95 -38.47 -5.35
N TYR A 556 -8.84 -37.86 -4.95
CA TYR A 556 -8.72 -36.40 -4.93
C TYR A 556 -8.84 -35.83 -6.35
N ASN A 557 -9.57 -34.72 -6.52
CA ASN A 557 -9.96 -34.12 -7.81
C ASN A 557 -10.97 -34.91 -8.65
N ASP A 558 -11.48 -36.07 -8.22
CA ASP A 558 -12.59 -36.75 -8.91
C ASP A 558 -13.94 -36.16 -8.46
N THR A 559 -14.31 -35.05 -9.10
CA THR A 559 -15.55 -34.31 -8.76
C THR A 559 -16.79 -35.15 -9.03
N MET A 560 -16.77 -36.01 -10.04
CA MET A 560 -17.92 -36.84 -10.42
C MET A 560 -18.20 -37.90 -9.37
N SER A 561 -17.17 -38.60 -8.89
CA SER A 561 -17.31 -39.60 -7.83
C SER A 561 -17.73 -38.97 -6.51
N LEU A 562 -17.23 -37.77 -6.20
CA LEU A 562 -17.66 -37.01 -5.02
C LEU A 562 -19.15 -36.66 -5.09
N SER A 563 -19.62 -36.08 -6.20
CA SER A 563 -21.03 -35.72 -6.37
C SER A 563 -21.94 -36.95 -6.29
N LYS A 564 -21.60 -38.04 -7.01
CA LYS A 564 -22.40 -39.28 -7.03
C LYS A 564 -22.50 -39.96 -5.66
N SER A 565 -21.41 -39.93 -4.89
CA SER A 565 -21.36 -40.51 -3.54
C SER A 565 -22.34 -39.79 -2.60
N ILE A 566 -22.43 -38.46 -2.72
CA ILE A 566 -23.34 -37.65 -1.91
C ILE A 566 -24.77 -37.75 -2.45
N GLU A 567 -24.94 -37.75 -3.78
CA GLU A 567 -26.25 -37.94 -4.45
C GLU A 567 -26.94 -39.23 -4.00
N MET A 568 -26.18 -40.32 -3.81
CA MET A 568 -26.73 -41.59 -3.31
C MET A 568 -27.45 -41.43 -1.97
N PHE A 569 -26.93 -40.60 -1.06
CA PHE A 569 -27.57 -40.34 0.24
C PHE A 569 -28.72 -39.34 0.16
N ILE A 570 -28.70 -38.43 -0.82
CA ILE A 570 -29.82 -37.52 -1.09
C ILE A 570 -31.02 -38.30 -1.65
N GLN A 571 -30.78 -39.23 -2.58
CA GLN A 571 -31.82 -40.04 -3.21
C GLN A 571 -32.38 -41.11 -2.27
N ASP A 572 -31.54 -41.69 -1.41
CA ASP A 572 -31.91 -42.73 -0.48
C ASP A 572 -31.33 -42.44 0.92
N PRO A 573 -32.03 -41.64 1.73
CA PRO A 573 -31.58 -41.32 3.09
C PRO A 573 -31.41 -42.54 4.00
N ASN A 574 -32.14 -43.64 3.74
CA ASN A 574 -32.01 -44.86 4.55
C ASN A 574 -30.62 -45.50 4.37
N LYS A 575 -30.05 -45.47 3.15
CA LYS A 575 -28.65 -45.85 2.95
C LYS A 575 -27.69 -44.99 3.75
N GLY A 576 -27.98 -43.70 3.92
CA GLY A 576 -27.19 -42.81 4.77
C GLY A 576 -27.17 -43.30 6.23
N VAL A 577 -28.32 -43.73 6.74
CA VAL A 577 -28.45 -44.32 8.09
C VAL A 577 -27.66 -45.62 8.20
N ASP A 578 -27.78 -46.53 7.23
CA ASP A 578 -27.07 -47.81 7.23
C ASP A 578 -25.54 -47.62 7.22
N TYR A 579 -25.04 -46.73 6.36
CA TYR A 579 -23.62 -46.39 6.30
C TYR A 579 -23.13 -45.71 7.58
N GLY A 580 -23.94 -44.84 8.18
CA GLY A 580 -23.64 -44.19 9.46
C GLY A 580 -23.53 -45.21 10.60
N GLN A 581 -24.46 -46.16 10.70
CA GLN A 581 -24.43 -47.23 11.70
C GLN A 581 -23.24 -48.18 11.50
N ALA A 582 -22.96 -48.55 10.25
CA ALA A 582 -21.79 -49.36 9.92
C ALA A 582 -20.47 -48.62 10.22
N GLY A 583 -20.45 -47.29 10.00
CA GLY A 583 -19.38 -46.39 10.40
C GLY A 583 -19.13 -46.42 11.90
N ARG A 584 -20.18 -46.21 12.69
CA ARG A 584 -20.10 -46.26 14.15
C ARG A 584 -19.61 -47.61 14.67
N LYS A 585 -20.19 -48.71 14.19
CA LYS A 585 -19.77 -50.06 14.58
C LYS A 585 -18.29 -50.32 14.29
N ARG A 586 -17.81 -49.86 13.13
CA ARG A 586 -16.39 -49.97 12.77
C ARG A 586 -15.50 -49.18 13.72
N LEU A 587 -15.94 -48.01 14.16
CA LEU A 587 -15.22 -47.22 15.15
C LEU A 587 -15.16 -47.97 16.49
N GLU A 588 -16.28 -48.52 16.95
CA GLU A 588 -16.35 -49.39 18.15
C GLU A 588 -15.38 -50.58 18.04
N ASP A 589 -15.39 -51.31 16.92
CA ASP A 589 -14.48 -52.44 16.65
C ASP A 589 -12.99 -52.04 16.64
N LEU A 590 -12.67 -50.77 16.37
CA LEU A 590 -11.30 -50.24 16.38
C LEU A 590 -10.83 -49.84 17.77
N MET A 591 -11.76 -49.59 18.70
CA MET A 591 -11.47 -49.08 20.03
C MET A 591 -11.41 -50.19 21.11
N GLY A 592 -11.86 -51.41 20.79
CA GLY A 592 -11.75 -52.60 21.65
C GLY A 592 -13.04 -52.96 22.35
#